data_AF-A0A953UWW8-F1
#
_entry.id   AF-A0A953UWW8-F1
#
_cell.length_a   1.000
_cell.length_b   1.000
_cell.length_c   1.000
_cell.angle_alpha   90.00
_cell.angle_beta   90.00
_cell.angle_gamma   90.00
#
_symmetry.space_group_name_H-M   'P 1'
#
loop_
_entity.id
_entity.type
_entity.pdbx_description
1 polymer ?
#
loop_
_entity_poly.entity_id
_entity_poly.type
_entity_poly.pdbx_seq_one_letter_code
_entity_poly.pdbx_strand_id
1 'polypeptide(L)'
;QTPLELAISKLSPGIPEVELAKTLGPVLSEVHQLDPIEQPRHLRLIQEKCGKDRILISALRQQMKVVRIDSRRNGKGRKSGGTRTGGPQPVPAVDGASAAWRDGLLLNLNGTVKPALANVITALRSAPEWAGVLAYNEFAHFTVLQKPALWAKAEVELPAEWTPNDDTLTTEWLHHQGIFVSVDMTGQAVEAVARERPFHPVRTYLKDLTWDGTHRLQSWLPDYLGVDPSPYATAVGSRWMISAVARVFEPGCKADCCLILEGEQGIRKSTALRVLAQPWFTDEIADLG
;
A
#
# COMPACT_ATOMS: atom_id res chain seq x y z
N GLN A 1 -14.40 -51.75 -9.16
CA GLN A 1 -14.79 -50.33 -9.00
C GLN A 1 -14.28 -49.88 -7.66
N THR A 2 -13.38 -48.89 -7.64
CA THR A 2 -12.89 -48.31 -6.38
C THR A 2 -13.99 -47.45 -5.74
N PRO A 3 -13.95 -47.19 -4.42
CA PRO A 3 -14.90 -46.28 -3.76
C PRO A 3 -14.98 -44.91 -4.43
N LEU A 4 -13.84 -44.42 -4.94
CA LEU A 4 -13.72 -43.17 -5.69
C LEU A 4 -14.44 -43.23 -7.05
N GLU A 5 -14.27 -44.32 -7.82
CA GLU A 5 -14.99 -44.50 -9.09
C GLU A 5 -16.51 -44.56 -8.88
N LEU A 6 -16.96 -45.11 -7.75
CA LEU A 6 -18.38 -45.17 -7.37
C LEU A 6 -18.92 -43.81 -6.88
N ALA A 7 -18.07 -42.94 -6.34
CA ALA A 7 -18.44 -41.56 -6.02
C ALA A 7 -18.52 -40.71 -7.30
N ILE A 8 -17.58 -40.89 -8.24
CA ILE A 8 -17.59 -40.21 -9.55
C ILE A 8 -18.79 -40.64 -10.39
N SER A 9 -19.21 -41.91 -10.32
CA SER A 9 -20.35 -42.42 -11.10
C SER A 9 -21.70 -41.81 -10.70
N LYS A 10 -21.80 -41.24 -9.50
CA LYS A 10 -23.00 -40.54 -9.00
C LYS A 10 -23.12 -39.11 -9.53
N LEU A 11 -22.07 -38.58 -10.16
CA LEU A 11 -22.11 -37.28 -10.82
C LEU A 11 -22.92 -37.40 -12.11
N SER A 12 -23.82 -36.45 -12.33
CA SER A 12 -24.64 -36.37 -13.54
C SER A 12 -24.78 -34.93 -14.03
N PRO A 13 -24.97 -34.71 -15.34
CA PRO A 13 -25.05 -33.37 -15.91
C PRO A 13 -26.30 -32.60 -15.43
N GLY A 14 -27.32 -33.29 -14.89
CA GLY A 14 -28.57 -32.69 -14.41
C GLY A 14 -28.56 -32.22 -12.96
N ILE A 15 -27.46 -32.41 -12.20
CA ILE A 15 -27.40 -31.97 -10.80
C ILE A 15 -27.40 -30.44 -10.74
N PRO A 16 -28.23 -29.78 -9.90
CA PRO A 16 -28.18 -28.33 -9.68
C PRO A 16 -26.80 -27.86 -9.21
N GLU A 17 -26.34 -26.68 -9.63
CA GLU A 17 -24.98 -26.19 -9.33
C GLU A 17 -24.63 -26.18 -7.83
N VAL A 18 -25.60 -25.88 -6.97
CA VAL A 18 -25.44 -25.85 -5.52
C VAL A 18 -25.17 -27.24 -4.93
N GLU A 19 -25.79 -28.29 -5.48
CA GLU A 19 -25.55 -29.67 -5.06
C GLU A 19 -24.27 -30.24 -5.67
N LEU A 20 -23.94 -29.80 -6.88
CA LEU A 20 -22.71 -30.19 -7.55
C LEU A 20 -21.48 -29.76 -6.74
N ALA A 21 -21.45 -28.53 -6.22
CA ALA A 21 -20.35 -28.06 -5.37
C ALA A 21 -20.18 -28.91 -4.08
N LYS A 22 -21.29 -29.31 -3.45
CA LYS A 22 -21.29 -30.15 -2.23
C LYS A 22 -20.79 -31.56 -2.50
N THR A 23 -21.13 -32.14 -3.64
CA THR A 23 -20.72 -33.50 -4.03
C THR A 23 -19.30 -33.54 -4.59
N LEU A 24 -18.87 -32.49 -5.28
CA LEU A 24 -17.56 -32.42 -5.93
C LEU A 24 -16.40 -32.22 -4.95
N GLY A 25 -16.61 -31.49 -3.85
CA GLY A 25 -15.57 -31.22 -2.84
C GLY A 25 -14.93 -32.49 -2.25
N PRO A 26 -15.72 -33.43 -1.68
CA PRO A 26 -15.19 -34.70 -1.17
C PRO A 26 -14.48 -35.54 -2.24
N VAL A 27 -15.04 -35.60 -3.45
CA VAL A 27 -14.45 -36.36 -4.57
C VAL A 27 -13.10 -35.78 -4.98
N LEU A 28 -12.97 -34.45 -5.09
CA LEU A 28 -11.70 -33.79 -5.41
C LEU A 28 -10.66 -33.95 -4.30
N SER A 29 -11.09 -33.99 -3.03
CA SER A 29 -10.21 -34.28 -1.89
C SER A 29 -9.61 -35.68 -2.00
N GLU A 30 -10.43 -36.69 -2.34
CA GLU A 30 -9.94 -38.06 -2.55
C GLU A 30 -9.02 -38.18 -3.77
N VAL A 31 -9.36 -37.52 -4.89
CA VAL A 31 -8.49 -37.46 -6.07
C VAL A 31 -7.14 -36.83 -5.73
N HIS A 32 -7.10 -35.81 -4.88
CA HIS A 32 -5.85 -35.17 -4.47
C HIS A 32 -4.91 -36.07 -3.66
N GLN A 33 -5.46 -37.07 -2.96
CA GLN A 33 -4.69 -38.03 -2.17
C GLN A 33 -4.05 -39.14 -3.01
N LEU A 34 -4.43 -39.26 -4.29
CA LEU A 34 -3.82 -40.18 -5.23
C LEU A 34 -2.45 -39.68 -5.71
N ASP A 35 -1.65 -40.62 -6.22
CA ASP A 35 -0.38 -40.30 -6.89
C ASP A 35 -0.61 -39.26 -8.00
N PRO A 36 0.24 -38.23 -8.14
CA PRO A 36 0.13 -37.20 -9.18
C PRO A 36 -0.05 -37.74 -10.61
N ILE A 37 0.44 -38.95 -10.90
CA ILE A 37 0.31 -39.62 -12.19
C ILE A 37 -1.14 -40.09 -12.43
N GLU A 38 -1.88 -40.42 -11.37
CA GLU A 38 -3.25 -40.95 -11.45
C GLU A 38 -4.33 -39.86 -11.42
N GLN A 39 -3.99 -38.65 -10.94
CA GLN A 39 -4.93 -37.52 -10.83
C GLN A 39 -5.55 -37.11 -12.17
N PRO A 40 -4.80 -36.96 -13.30
CA PRO A 40 -5.37 -36.54 -14.57
C PRO A 40 -6.45 -37.48 -15.11
N ARG A 41 -6.34 -38.79 -14.85
CA ARG A 41 -7.34 -39.79 -15.25
C ARG A 41 -8.68 -39.54 -14.55
N HIS A 42 -8.65 -39.31 -13.24
CA HIS A 42 -9.86 -39.10 -12.44
C HIS A 42 -10.50 -37.73 -12.72
N LEU A 43 -9.69 -36.69 -12.97
CA LEU A 43 -10.21 -35.38 -13.38
C LEU A 43 -10.93 -35.43 -14.73
N ARG A 44 -10.46 -36.26 -15.68
CA ARG A 44 -11.16 -36.48 -16.96
C ARG A 44 -12.49 -37.21 -16.77
N LEU A 45 -12.53 -38.22 -15.91
CA LEU A 45 -13.76 -38.96 -15.60
C LEU A 45 -14.82 -38.05 -14.94
N ILE A 46 -14.40 -37.19 -14.01
CA ILE A 46 -15.27 -36.17 -13.39
C ILE A 46 -15.82 -35.21 -14.45
N GLN A 47 -14.96 -34.70 -15.33
CA GLN A 47 -15.39 -33.81 -16.41
C GLN A 47 -16.39 -34.49 -17.36
N GLU A 48 -16.16 -35.75 -17.71
CA GLU A 48 -17.06 -36.52 -18.58
C GLU A 48 -18.45 -36.70 -17.96
N LYS A 49 -18.51 -36.91 -16.63
CA LYS A 49 -19.77 -37.07 -15.90
C LYS A 49 -20.51 -35.75 -15.64
N CYS A 50 -19.78 -34.66 -15.45
CA CYS A 50 -20.38 -33.33 -15.24
C CYS A 50 -20.70 -32.58 -16.54
N GLY A 51 -20.15 -33.03 -17.68
CA GLY A 51 -20.25 -32.37 -18.98
C GLY A 51 -19.05 -31.46 -19.26
N LYS A 52 -18.47 -31.60 -20.45
CA LYS A 52 -17.25 -30.88 -20.88
C LYS A 52 -17.44 -29.36 -20.91
N ASP A 53 -18.64 -28.89 -21.25
CA ASP A 53 -18.96 -27.47 -21.34
C ASP A 53 -19.29 -26.83 -19.99
N ARG A 54 -19.54 -27.67 -18.98
CA ARG A 54 -19.95 -27.22 -17.64
C ARG A 54 -18.75 -27.00 -16.71
N ILE A 55 -17.73 -27.85 -16.80
CA ILE A 55 -16.54 -27.75 -15.95
C ILE A 55 -15.27 -28.06 -16.75
N LEU A 56 -14.31 -27.14 -16.72
CA LEU A 56 -12.99 -27.32 -17.32
C LEU A 56 -12.04 -28.09 -16.39
N ILE A 57 -11.14 -28.90 -16.96
CA ILE A 57 -10.09 -29.60 -16.20
C ILE A 57 -9.20 -28.60 -15.43
N SER A 58 -8.94 -27.43 -16.00
CA SER A 58 -8.19 -26.35 -15.33
C SER A 58 -8.89 -25.88 -14.05
N ALA A 59 -10.21 -25.74 -14.08
CA ALA A 59 -11.03 -25.37 -12.93
C ALA A 59 -11.02 -26.47 -11.86
N LEU A 60 -11.13 -27.75 -12.23
CA LEU A 60 -11.02 -28.87 -11.29
C LEU A 60 -9.64 -28.91 -10.61
N ARG A 61 -8.56 -28.66 -11.36
CA ARG A 61 -7.19 -28.57 -10.82
C ARG A 61 -7.03 -27.42 -9.83
N GLN A 62 -7.64 -26.26 -10.11
CA GLN A 62 -7.65 -25.13 -9.20
C GLN A 62 -8.43 -25.44 -7.93
N GLN A 63 -9.63 -26.02 -8.04
CA GLN A 63 -10.45 -26.43 -6.89
C GLN A 63 -9.73 -27.46 -6.01
N MET A 64 -9.04 -28.44 -6.62
CA MET A 64 -8.25 -29.45 -5.90
C MET A 64 -7.12 -28.83 -5.05
N LYS A 65 -6.53 -27.70 -5.48
CA LYS A 65 -5.51 -26.98 -4.70
C LYS A 65 -6.09 -26.20 -3.50
N VAL A 66 -7.36 -25.80 -3.56
CA VAL A 66 -8.03 -24.97 -2.54
C VAL A 66 -8.49 -25.79 -1.32
N VAL A 67 -8.71 -27.10 -1.48
CA VAL A 67 -9.20 -28.03 -0.42
C VAL A 67 -8.34 -28.05 0.86
N ARG A 68 -7.09 -27.56 0.81
CA ARG A 68 -6.21 -27.44 1.99
C ARG A 68 -6.65 -26.42 3.03
N ILE A 69 -7.47 -25.43 2.68
CA ILE A 69 -7.81 -24.34 3.62
C ILE A 69 -8.87 -24.79 4.64
N ASP A 70 -9.86 -25.60 4.24
CA ASP A 70 -10.98 -25.97 5.13
C ASP A 70 -10.71 -27.22 6.01
N SER A 71 -9.70 -28.03 5.68
CA SER A 71 -9.49 -29.33 6.33
C SER A 71 -8.75 -29.26 7.68
N ARG A 72 -8.22 -28.10 8.08
CA ARG A 72 -7.47 -27.93 9.35
C ARG A 72 -8.32 -27.50 10.55
N ARG A 73 -9.64 -27.40 10.40
CA ARG A 73 -10.54 -26.95 11.46
C ARG A 73 -11.46 -28.08 11.98
N ASN A 74 -10.90 -29.24 12.31
CA ASN A 74 -11.56 -30.16 13.25
C ASN A 74 -10.58 -31.17 13.85
N GLY A 75 -10.13 -30.91 15.08
CA GLY A 75 -9.30 -31.81 15.86
C GLY A 75 -9.35 -31.42 17.33
N LYS A 76 -10.24 -32.09 18.09
CA LYS A 76 -10.43 -31.95 19.53
C LYS A 76 -9.12 -32.17 20.30
N GLY A 77 -9.00 -31.41 21.38
CA GLY A 77 -7.78 -31.24 22.17
C GLY A 77 -7.24 -32.47 22.88
N ARG A 78 -5.96 -32.35 23.24
CA ARG A 78 -5.32 -33.11 24.31
C ARG A 78 -4.27 -32.21 24.97
N LYS A 79 -4.51 -31.85 26.23
CA LYS A 79 -3.60 -31.11 27.09
C LYS A 79 -2.37 -31.98 27.41
N SER A 80 -1.16 -31.43 27.26
CA SER A 80 0.00 -31.79 28.07
C SER A 80 0.88 -30.56 28.25
N GLY A 81 1.14 -30.22 29.51
CA GLY A 81 1.93 -29.06 29.90
C GLY A 81 3.41 -29.20 29.55
N GLY A 82 4.03 -28.04 29.30
CA GLY A 82 5.46 -27.91 29.06
C GLY A 82 5.82 -26.44 28.92
N THR A 83 6.43 -25.90 29.97
CA THR A 83 6.95 -24.53 30.10
C THR A 83 8.04 -24.25 29.06
N ARG A 84 8.01 -23.11 28.35
CA ARG A 84 9.17 -22.22 28.04
C ARG A 84 8.86 -21.08 27.05
N THR A 85 9.29 -19.89 27.48
CA THR A 85 9.92 -18.76 26.75
C THR A 85 9.22 -18.11 25.55
N GLY A 86 8.95 -16.80 25.70
CA GLY A 86 8.21 -15.94 24.79
C GLY A 86 8.83 -15.74 23.40
N GLY A 87 8.01 -16.03 22.39
CA GLY A 87 8.05 -15.39 21.07
C GLY A 87 6.98 -14.29 20.97
N PRO A 88 6.95 -13.53 19.85
CA PRO A 88 6.05 -12.38 19.69
C PRO A 88 4.59 -12.81 19.85
N GLN A 89 3.85 -12.10 20.71
CA GLN A 89 2.44 -12.39 20.93
C GLN A 89 1.61 -12.05 19.67
N PRO A 90 0.60 -12.88 19.33
CA PRO A 90 -0.37 -12.52 18.32
C PRO A 90 -1.20 -11.33 18.82
N VAL A 91 -1.31 -10.31 17.97
CA VAL A 91 -2.13 -9.10 18.17
C VAL A 91 -3.57 -9.52 18.51
N PRO A 92 -4.22 -8.95 19.54
CA PRO A 92 -5.57 -9.33 19.91
C PRO A 92 -6.55 -9.01 18.78
N ALA A 93 -7.39 -9.97 18.42
CA ALA A 93 -8.48 -9.79 17.46
C ALA A 93 -9.48 -8.76 18.03
N VAL A 94 -9.64 -7.64 17.34
CA VAL A 94 -10.52 -6.54 17.75
C VAL A 94 -11.96 -6.79 17.31
N ASP A 95 -12.89 -6.58 18.25
CA ASP A 95 -14.32 -6.86 18.24
C ASP A 95 -15.11 -6.48 16.96
N GLY A 96 -16.24 -7.16 16.78
CA GLY A 96 -17.04 -7.35 15.55
C GLY A 96 -17.59 -6.14 14.79
N ALA A 97 -17.19 -4.90 15.11
CA ALA A 97 -17.38 -3.74 14.24
C ALA A 97 -16.22 -3.58 13.22
N SER A 98 -15.06 -4.17 13.50
CA SER A 98 -13.81 -4.00 12.72
C SER A 98 -13.77 -4.73 11.37
N ALA A 99 -14.82 -5.45 11.00
CA ALA A 99 -14.86 -6.29 9.80
C ALA A 99 -15.85 -5.87 8.71
N ALA A 100 -16.66 -4.83 8.93
CA ALA A 100 -17.71 -4.42 7.97
C ALA A 100 -17.16 -4.07 6.58
N TRP A 101 -15.91 -3.59 6.49
CA TRP A 101 -15.28 -3.31 5.20
C TRP A 101 -15.09 -4.55 4.33
N ARG A 102 -15.02 -5.75 4.94
CA ARG A 102 -14.86 -7.02 4.22
C ARG A 102 -16.11 -7.37 3.41
N ASP A 103 -17.28 -6.87 3.79
CA ASP A 103 -18.53 -7.08 3.06
C ASP A 103 -18.52 -6.35 1.70
N GLY A 104 -17.69 -5.33 1.55
CA GLY A 104 -17.46 -4.61 0.30
C GLY A 104 -16.48 -5.30 -0.66
N LEU A 105 -15.92 -6.46 -0.30
CA LEU A 105 -14.96 -7.17 -1.14
C LEU A 105 -15.65 -7.91 -2.29
N LEU A 106 -15.09 -7.75 -3.49
CA LEU A 106 -15.48 -8.51 -4.66
C LEU A 106 -15.10 -9.98 -4.46
N LEU A 107 -16.08 -10.86 -4.64
CA LEU A 107 -15.91 -12.30 -4.52
C LEU A 107 -15.90 -12.96 -5.90
N ASN A 108 -15.21 -14.08 -5.99
CA ASN A 108 -15.32 -15.03 -7.08
C ASN A 108 -16.62 -15.85 -6.93
N LEU A 109 -17.02 -16.56 -7.99
CA LEU A 109 -18.22 -17.42 -7.99
C LEU A 109 -18.18 -18.53 -6.92
N ASN A 110 -16.98 -18.94 -6.50
CA ASN A 110 -16.76 -19.92 -5.44
C ASN A 110 -16.77 -19.31 -4.02
N GLY A 111 -17.07 -18.02 -3.88
CA GLY A 111 -17.12 -17.29 -2.61
C GLY A 111 -15.76 -16.83 -2.07
N THR A 112 -14.64 -17.10 -2.76
CA THR A 112 -13.34 -16.58 -2.33
C THR A 112 -13.14 -15.14 -2.76
N VAL A 113 -12.34 -14.37 -2.01
CA VAL A 113 -12.03 -12.99 -2.37
C VAL A 113 -11.28 -12.94 -3.70
N LYS A 114 -11.72 -12.05 -4.60
CA LYS A 114 -11.09 -11.87 -5.91
C LYS A 114 -9.76 -11.13 -5.75
N PRO A 115 -8.67 -11.60 -6.39
CA PRO A 115 -7.41 -10.85 -6.43
C PRO A 115 -7.55 -9.69 -7.42
N ALA A 116 -8.03 -8.56 -6.93
CA ALA A 116 -8.35 -7.39 -7.75
C ALA A 116 -7.88 -6.10 -7.07
N LEU A 117 -7.42 -5.15 -7.87
CA LEU A 117 -7.01 -3.82 -7.42
C LEU A 117 -8.09 -3.15 -6.56
N ALA A 118 -9.35 -3.27 -6.97
CA ALA A 118 -10.50 -2.73 -6.23
C ALA A 118 -10.58 -3.25 -4.78
N ASN A 119 -10.26 -4.53 -4.54
CA ASN A 119 -10.29 -5.11 -3.20
C ASN A 119 -9.15 -4.58 -2.32
N VAL A 120 -7.98 -4.33 -2.91
CA VAL A 120 -6.85 -3.72 -2.22
C VAL A 120 -7.20 -2.27 -1.82
N ILE A 121 -7.73 -1.49 -2.76
CA ILE A 121 -8.18 -0.11 -2.51
C ILE A 121 -9.26 -0.09 -1.41
N THR A 122 -10.26 -0.98 -1.47
CA THR A 122 -11.30 -1.08 -0.44
C THR A 122 -10.69 -1.33 0.94
N ALA A 123 -9.73 -2.25 1.03
CA ALA A 123 -9.03 -2.56 2.27
C ALA A 123 -8.27 -1.34 2.81
N LEU A 124 -7.39 -0.74 2.00
CA LEU A 124 -6.57 0.41 2.41
C LEU A 124 -7.40 1.67 2.73
N ARG A 125 -8.56 1.83 2.09
CA ARG A 125 -9.45 2.98 2.32
C ARG A 125 -10.26 2.84 3.61
N SER A 126 -10.70 1.63 3.92
CA SER A 126 -11.79 1.39 4.89
C SER A 126 -11.37 0.62 6.14
N ALA A 127 -10.26 -0.12 6.08
CA ALA A 127 -9.76 -0.82 7.25
C ALA A 127 -9.28 0.20 8.31
N PRO A 128 -9.69 0.07 9.58
CA PRO A 128 -9.32 1.01 10.64
C PRO A 128 -7.81 1.19 10.81
N GLU A 129 -7.04 0.13 10.58
CA GLU A 129 -5.58 0.11 10.66
C GLU A 129 -4.92 1.05 9.65
N TRP A 130 -5.59 1.36 8.54
CA TRP A 130 -5.10 2.21 7.45
C TRP A 130 -5.63 3.64 7.49
N ALA A 131 -6.46 3.96 8.49
CA ALA A 131 -7.13 5.25 8.60
C ALA A 131 -6.12 6.40 8.83
N GLY A 132 -5.87 7.16 7.76
CA GLY A 132 -4.93 8.28 7.76
C GLY A 132 -3.46 7.87 7.78
N VAL A 133 -3.14 6.62 7.41
CA VAL A 133 -1.74 6.16 7.29
C VAL A 133 -1.11 6.70 6.00
N LEU A 134 -1.79 6.57 4.87
CA LEU A 134 -1.29 6.99 3.56
C LEU A 134 -1.69 8.43 3.22
N ALA A 135 -0.75 9.18 2.66
CA ALA A 135 -0.99 10.48 2.03
C ALA A 135 -0.02 10.73 0.87
N TYR A 136 -0.38 11.65 -0.03
CA TYR A 136 0.47 12.04 -1.15
C TYR A 136 1.10 13.41 -0.90
N ASN A 137 2.43 13.47 -0.95
CA ASN A 137 3.17 14.74 -0.79
C ASN A 137 3.24 15.44 -2.15
N GLU A 138 2.46 16.51 -2.33
CA GLU A 138 2.41 17.27 -3.59
C GLU A 138 3.70 18.03 -3.90
N PHE A 139 4.52 18.33 -2.87
CA PHE A 139 5.77 19.05 -3.08
C PHE A 139 6.89 18.13 -3.56
N ALA A 140 6.96 16.92 -2.99
CA ALA A 140 8.00 15.95 -3.30
C ALA A 140 7.56 14.87 -4.30
N HIS A 141 6.28 14.86 -4.67
CA HIS A 141 5.66 13.98 -5.66
C HIS A 141 5.68 12.47 -5.34
N PHE A 142 5.79 12.08 -4.07
CA PHE A 142 5.74 10.69 -3.63
C PHE A 142 4.74 10.43 -2.48
N THR A 143 4.42 9.15 -2.29
CA THR A 143 3.58 8.67 -1.18
C THR A 143 4.35 8.70 0.13
N VAL A 144 3.68 9.10 1.21
CA VAL A 144 4.26 9.10 2.56
C VAL A 144 3.34 8.42 3.56
N LEU A 145 3.96 7.96 4.64
CA LEU A 145 3.33 7.60 5.89
C LEU A 145 3.08 8.86 6.72
N GLN A 146 1.82 9.13 7.06
CA GLN A 146 1.40 10.17 8.02
C GLN A 146 1.22 9.63 9.44
N LYS A 147 1.06 8.31 9.56
CA LYS A 147 0.99 7.59 10.83
C LYS A 147 1.90 6.36 10.75
N PRO A 148 2.36 5.82 11.90
CA PRO A 148 3.17 4.63 11.89
C PRO A 148 2.39 3.48 11.24
N ALA A 149 3.01 2.79 10.28
CA ALA A 149 2.45 1.58 9.72
C ALA A 149 2.39 0.46 10.77
N LEU A 150 1.63 -0.60 10.52
CA LEU A 150 1.44 -1.71 11.47
C LEU A 150 2.73 -2.43 11.86
N TRP A 151 3.74 -2.40 11.00
CA TRP A 151 5.08 -2.96 11.21
C TRP A 151 6.11 -1.94 11.69
N ALA A 152 5.74 -0.66 11.81
CA ALA A 152 6.67 0.39 12.18
C ALA A 152 7.17 0.19 13.62
N LYS A 153 8.46 0.48 13.83
CA LYS A 153 9.03 0.57 15.18
C LYS A 153 8.52 1.84 15.86
N ALA A 154 8.56 1.87 17.19
CA ALA A 154 8.02 2.97 17.99
C ALA A 154 8.66 4.36 17.71
N GLU A 155 9.82 4.40 17.07
CA GLU A 155 10.65 5.62 16.90
C GLU A 155 10.66 6.17 15.45
N VAL A 156 9.69 5.81 14.61
CA VAL A 156 9.64 6.34 13.23
C VAL A 156 9.27 7.82 13.25
N GLU A 157 10.15 8.68 12.72
CA GLU A 157 9.84 10.09 12.45
C GLU A 157 8.82 10.19 11.31
N LEU A 158 7.82 11.06 11.48
CA LEU A 158 6.73 11.24 10.52
C LEU A 158 6.62 12.71 10.10
N PRO A 159 6.22 12.99 8.84
CA PRO A 159 5.90 12.02 7.79
C PRO A 159 7.14 11.31 7.22
N ALA A 160 7.03 10.02 6.91
CA ALA A 160 8.12 9.20 6.35
C ALA A 160 7.84 8.84 4.89
N GLU A 161 8.88 8.74 4.07
CA GLU A 161 8.76 8.25 2.69
C GLU A 161 8.25 6.81 2.67
N TRP A 162 7.30 6.52 1.77
CA TRP A 162 6.85 5.17 1.50
C TRP A 162 7.84 4.45 0.58
N THR A 163 8.31 3.27 0.99
CA THR A 163 9.36 2.54 0.28
C THR A 163 8.82 1.27 -0.42
N PRO A 164 9.58 0.69 -1.37
CA PRO A 164 9.21 -0.62 -1.94
C PRO A 164 9.11 -1.76 -0.91
N ASN A 165 9.78 -1.63 0.23
CA ASN A 165 9.64 -2.58 1.33
C ASN A 165 8.26 -2.45 2.00
N ASP A 166 7.71 -1.24 2.08
CA ASP A 166 6.35 -1.01 2.60
C ASP A 166 5.27 -1.61 1.68
N ASP A 167 5.47 -1.63 0.36
CA ASP A 167 4.60 -2.37 -0.56
C ASP A 167 4.59 -3.87 -0.25
N THR A 168 5.76 -4.42 0.07
CA THR A 168 5.93 -5.85 0.40
C THR A 168 5.21 -6.18 1.71
N LEU A 169 5.39 -5.37 2.74
CA LEU A 169 4.75 -5.56 4.05
C LEU A 169 3.23 -5.31 4.00
N THR A 170 2.78 -4.37 3.17
CA THR A 170 1.36 -4.18 2.87
C THR A 170 0.77 -5.41 2.20
N THR A 171 1.50 -5.99 1.25
CA THR A 171 1.09 -7.21 0.55
C THR A 171 0.96 -8.39 1.50
N GLU A 172 1.92 -8.55 2.42
CA GLU A 172 1.83 -9.55 3.49
C GLU A 172 0.57 -9.34 4.35
N TRP A 173 0.31 -8.10 4.78
CA TRP A 173 -0.90 -7.78 5.55
C TRP A 173 -2.18 -8.12 4.76
N LEU A 174 -2.25 -7.78 3.48
CA LEU A 174 -3.39 -8.11 2.60
C LEU A 174 -3.60 -9.62 2.46
N HIS A 175 -2.51 -10.40 2.35
CA HIS A 175 -2.58 -11.87 2.30
C HIS A 175 -3.16 -12.44 3.59
N HIS A 176 -2.81 -11.88 4.76
CA HIS A 176 -3.43 -12.23 6.03
C HIS A 176 -4.93 -11.87 6.10
N GLN A 177 -5.38 -10.89 5.30
CA GLN A 177 -6.80 -10.58 5.12
C GLN A 177 -7.52 -11.45 4.08
N GLY A 178 -6.82 -12.39 3.43
CA GLY A 178 -7.36 -13.24 2.37
C GLY A 178 -7.37 -12.60 0.98
N ILE A 179 -6.71 -11.45 0.80
CA ILE A 179 -6.58 -10.73 -0.47
C ILE A 179 -5.22 -11.08 -1.10
N PHE A 180 -5.16 -12.13 -1.91
CA PHE A 180 -3.91 -12.64 -2.50
C PHE A 180 -3.52 -11.91 -3.79
N VAL A 181 -2.82 -10.78 -3.67
CA VAL A 181 -2.37 -9.93 -4.79
C VAL A 181 -0.84 -9.86 -4.90
N SER A 182 -0.33 -9.36 -6.02
CA SER A 182 1.11 -9.08 -6.21
C SER A 182 1.53 -7.78 -5.52
N VAL A 183 2.83 -7.66 -5.22
CA VAL A 183 3.42 -6.42 -4.67
C VAL A 183 3.21 -5.23 -5.61
N ASP A 184 3.35 -5.43 -6.92
CA ASP A 184 3.10 -4.40 -7.94
C ASP A 184 1.65 -3.86 -7.88
N MET A 185 0.65 -4.75 -7.77
CA MET A 185 -0.75 -4.33 -7.63
C MET A 185 -0.99 -3.60 -6.31
N THR A 186 -0.31 -4.00 -5.24
CA THR A 186 -0.36 -3.31 -3.95
C THR A 186 0.21 -1.89 -4.07
N GLY A 187 1.38 -1.72 -4.69
CA GLY A 187 1.98 -0.40 -4.88
C GLY A 187 1.08 0.55 -5.68
N GLN A 188 0.47 0.06 -6.76
CA GLN A 188 -0.52 0.83 -7.53
C GLN A 188 -1.74 1.25 -6.69
N ALA A 189 -2.23 0.35 -5.83
CA ALA A 189 -3.36 0.65 -4.94
C ALA A 189 -2.98 1.65 -3.83
N VAL A 190 -1.79 1.51 -3.25
CA VAL A 190 -1.24 2.42 -2.25
C VAL A 190 -1.14 3.82 -2.83
N GLU A 191 -0.56 3.97 -4.03
CA GLU A 191 -0.42 5.25 -4.70
C GLU A 191 -1.79 5.88 -5.01
N ALA A 192 -2.75 5.08 -5.48
CA ALA A 192 -4.12 5.53 -5.72
C ALA A 192 -4.78 6.06 -4.44
N VAL A 193 -4.68 5.33 -3.33
CA VAL A 193 -5.28 5.73 -2.04
C VAL A 193 -4.54 6.92 -1.43
N ALA A 194 -3.22 7.00 -1.57
CA ALA A 194 -2.43 8.14 -1.10
C ALA A 194 -2.85 9.44 -1.80
N ARG A 195 -3.09 9.39 -3.12
CA ARG A 195 -3.55 10.54 -3.92
C ARG A 195 -4.95 11.04 -3.55
N GLU A 196 -5.76 10.26 -2.85
CA GLU A 196 -7.03 10.73 -2.29
C GLU A 196 -6.83 11.68 -1.09
N ARG A 197 -5.62 11.70 -0.52
CA ARG A 197 -5.25 12.51 0.64
C ARG A 197 -3.98 13.31 0.34
N PRO A 198 -4.03 14.25 -0.62
CA PRO A 198 -2.88 15.08 -0.94
C PRO A 198 -2.63 16.11 0.15
N PHE A 199 -1.36 16.45 0.37
CA PHE A 199 -0.96 17.59 1.18
C PHE A 199 0.31 18.21 0.60
N HIS A 200 0.49 19.51 0.84
CA HIS A 200 1.69 20.23 0.40
C HIS A 200 2.42 20.79 1.63
N PRO A 201 3.53 20.17 2.08
CA PRO A 201 4.16 20.50 3.36
C PRO A 201 4.59 21.97 3.45
N VAL A 202 5.17 22.52 2.38
CA VAL A 202 5.59 23.93 2.36
C VAL A 202 4.40 24.90 2.47
N ARG A 203 3.29 24.64 1.75
CA ARG A 203 2.08 25.47 1.84
C ARG A 203 1.46 25.40 3.23
N THR A 204 1.39 24.20 3.82
CA THR A 204 0.89 24.02 5.19
C THR A 204 1.74 24.83 6.16
N TYR A 205 3.07 24.65 6.14
CA TYR A 205 4.00 25.43 6.95
C TYR A 205 3.79 26.94 6.78
N LEU A 206 3.80 27.45 5.54
CA LEU A 206 3.68 28.89 5.27
C LEU A 206 2.33 29.47 5.72
N LYS A 207 1.24 28.69 5.70
CA LYS A 207 -0.08 29.12 6.18
C LYS A 207 -0.18 29.18 7.71
N ASP A 208 0.58 28.33 8.40
CA ASP A 208 0.55 28.22 9.86
C ASP A 208 1.48 29.25 10.54
N LEU A 209 2.34 29.94 9.77
CA LEU A 209 3.22 30.98 10.29
C LEU A 209 2.46 32.23 10.75
N THR A 210 2.86 32.77 11.89
CA THR A 210 2.43 34.08 12.38
C THR A 210 3.60 35.06 12.29
N TRP A 211 3.37 36.23 11.69
CA TRP A 211 4.40 37.26 11.60
C TRP A 211 4.68 37.88 12.97
N ASP A 212 5.97 38.00 13.30
CA ASP A 212 6.45 38.52 14.59
C ASP A 212 6.63 40.04 14.64
N GLY A 213 6.20 40.75 13.59
CA GLY A 213 6.26 42.21 13.51
C GLY A 213 7.63 42.78 13.12
N THR A 214 8.66 41.95 12.94
CA THR A 214 10.01 42.45 12.61
C THR A 214 10.26 42.43 11.10
N HIS A 215 10.66 43.57 10.54
CA HIS A 215 10.87 43.77 9.10
C HIS A 215 12.23 43.23 8.61
N ARG A 216 12.39 41.91 8.54
CA ARG A 216 13.65 41.27 8.09
C ARG A 216 13.81 41.19 6.57
N LEU A 217 12.69 41.22 5.84
CA LEU A 217 12.67 40.97 4.39
C LEU A 217 13.48 42.00 3.58
N GLN A 218 13.62 43.23 4.09
CA GLN A 218 14.28 44.31 3.36
C GLN A 218 15.81 44.34 3.53
N SER A 219 16.33 43.70 4.58
CA SER A 219 17.74 43.77 4.99
C SER A 219 18.47 42.42 4.98
N TRP A 220 17.79 41.29 4.71
CA TRP A 220 18.39 39.96 4.81
C TRP A 220 19.65 39.75 3.95
N LEU A 221 19.74 40.39 2.77
CA LEU A 221 20.92 40.32 1.91
C LEU A 221 22.14 41.00 2.57
N PRO A 222 22.05 42.27 3.02
CA PRO A 222 23.10 42.86 3.85
C PRO A 222 23.40 42.09 5.13
N ASP A 223 22.37 41.74 5.91
CA ASP A 223 22.54 41.21 7.27
C ASP A 223 23.17 39.83 7.28
N TYR A 224 22.85 38.98 6.30
CA TYR A 224 23.27 37.57 6.30
C TYR A 224 24.26 37.22 5.19
N LEU A 225 24.24 37.94 4.06
CA LEU A 225 25.12 37.65 2.91
C LEU A 225 26.20 38.72 2.69
N GLY A 226 26.25 39.76 3.51
CA GLY A 226 27.30 40.79 3.46
C GLY A 226 27.22 41.68 2.21
N VAL A 227 26.04 41.79 1.60
CA VAL A 227 25.81 42.69 0.45
C VAL A 227 25.77 44.14 0.92
N ASP A 228 26.45 45.05 0.24
CA ASP A 228 26.40 46.48 0.59
C ASP A 228 24.95 47.01 0.57
N PRO A 229 24.50 47.67 1.66
CA PRO A 229 23.15 48.21 1.75
C PRO A 229 22.87 49.21 0.62
N SER A 230 21.85 48.92 -0.19
CA SER A 230 21.41 49.82 -1.25
C SER A 230 19.92 49.62 -1.53
N PRO A 231 19.22 50.64 -2.08
CA PRO A 231 17.83 50.48 -2.52
C PRO A 231 17.66 49.32 -3.50
N TYR A 232 18.69 49.07 -4.33
CA TYR A 232 18.73 47.94 -5.24
C TYR A 232 18.76 46.60 -4.49
N ALA A 233 19.70 46.42 -3.55
CA ALA A 233 19.82 45.19 -2.75
C ALA A 233 18.52 44.87 -2.00
N THR A 234 17.90 45.88 -1.37
CA THR A 234 16.60 45.73 -0.70
C THR A 234 15.51 45.25 -1.67
N ALA A 235 15.42 45.85 -2.86
CA ALA A 235 14.40 45.51 -3.85
C ALA A 235 14.56 44.09 -4.40
N VAL A 236 15.79 43.70 -4.79
CA VAL A 236 16.03 42.36 -5.37
C VAL A 236 15.90 41.26 -4.32
N GLY A 237 16.42 41.48 -3.10
CA GLY A 237 16.32 40.52 -2.00
C GLY A 237 14.88 40.26 -1.59
N SER A 238 14.07 41.31 -1.47
CA SER A 238 12.65 41.16 -1.14
C SER A 238 11.88 40.43 -2.23
N ARG A 239 12.09 40.82 -3.50
CA ARG A 239 11.39 40.23 -4.65
C ARG A 239 11.73 38.76 -4.86
N TRP A 240 12.97 38.35 -4.61
CA TRP A 240 13.38 36.95 -4.75
C TRP A 240 12.69 36.04 -3.73
N MET A 241 12.58 36.49 -2.47
CA MET A 241 11.83 35.74 -1.45
C MET A 241 10.34 35.66 -1.76
N ILE A 242 9.75 36.79 -2.18
CA ILE A 242 8.33 36.85 -2.56
C ILE A 242 8.08 35.93 -3.76
N SER A 243 8.96 35.90 -4.76
CA SER A 243 8.79 35.04 -5.93
C SER A 243 8.91 33.56 -5.58
N ALA A 244 9.80 33.18 -4.65
CA ALA A 244 9.90 31.82 -4.15
C ALA A 244 8.59 31.35 -3.49
N VAL A 245 8.01 32.18 -2.62
CA VAL A 245 6.70 31.91 -1.99
C VAL A 245 5.59 31.88 -3.03
N ALA A 246 5.55 32.84 -3.95
CA ALA A 246 4.55 32.91 -5.01
C ALA A 246 4.54 31.62 -5.85
N ARG A 247 5.71 31.08 -6.22
CA ARG A 247 5.79 29.82 -7.00
C ARG A 247 5.26 28.60 -6.27
N VAL A 248 5.32 28.58 -4.93
CA VAL A 248 4.73 27.52 -4.13
C VAL A 248 3.20 27.61 -4.18
N PHE A 249 2.61 28.81 -4.10
CA PHE A 249 1.16 28.99 -4.10
C PHE A 249 0.51 29.05 -5.49
N GLU A 250 1.23 29.57 -6.47
CA GLU A 250 0.83 29.73 -7.87
C GLU A 250 1.89 29.07 -8.78
N PRO A 251 1.88 27.72 -8.90
CA PRO A 251 2.80 27.03 -9.78
C PRO A 251 2.70 27.56 -11.21
N GLY A 252 3.85 27.84 -11.83
CA GLY A 252 3.92 28.44 -13.16
C GLY A 252 3.87 29.97 -13.19
N CYS A 253 3.78 30.66 -12.04
CA CYS A 253 3.88 32.11 -12.01
C CYS A 253 5.25 32.59 -12.54
N LYS A 254 5.22 33.72 -13.27
CA LYS A 254 6.42 34.28 -13.89
C LYS A 254 7.38 34.81 -12.81
N ALA A 255 8.62 34.36 -12.86
CA ALA A 255 9.71 34.88 -12.03
C ALA A 255 10.97 34.95 -12.91
N ASP A 256 11.21 36.13 -13.49
CA ASP A 256 12.24 36.34 -14.51
C ASP A 256 13.64 36.55 -13.93
N CYS A 257 13.72 36.82 -12.62
CA CYS A 257 14.98 37.13 -11.94
C CYS A 257 15.47 35.93 -11.13
N CYS A 258 16.74 35.58 -11.31
CA CYS A 258 17.45 34.59 -10.51
C CYS A 258 18.48 35.32 -9.61
N LEU A 259 18.56 34.92 -8.35
CA LEU A 259 19.59 35.41 -7.43
C LEU A 259 20.88 34.62 -7.67
N ILE A 260 21.95 35.33 -8.05
CA ILE A 260 23.29 34.74 -8.22
C ILE A 260 24.12 35.11 -6.98
N LEU A 261 24.59 34.09 -6.26
CA LEU A 261 25.50 34.25 -5.13
C LEU A 261 26.94 34.07 -5.61
N GLU A 262 27.67 35.16 -5.73
CA GLU A 262 29.08 35.16 -6.13
C GLU A 262 30.00 35.30 -4.90
N GLY A 263 31.15 34.62 -4.94
CA GLY A 263 32.15 34.68 -3.87
C GLY A 263 33.00 33.43 -3.85
N GLU A 264 34.06 33.44 -3.03
CA GLU A 264 35.01 32.34 -2.90
C GLU A 264 34.33 31.00 -2.57
N GLN A 265 34.97 29.90 -2.97
CA GLN A 265 34.53 28.57 -2.59
C GLN A 265 34.62 28.42 -1.06
N GLY A 266 33.65 27.75 -0.44
CA GLY A 266 33.64 27.54 1.01
C GLY A 266 33.05 28.70 1.83
N ILE A 267 32.66 29.81 1.21
CA ILE A 267 32.00 30.95 1.90
C ILE A 267 30.53 30.67 2.34
N ARG A 268 30.12 29.40 2.41
CA ARG A 268 28.82 28.95 2.94
C ARG A 268 27.58 29.35 2.12
N LYS A 269 27.71 29.59 0.81
CA LYS A 269 26.60 29.88 -0.11
C LYS A 269 25.47 28.84 -0.03
N SER A 270 25.79 27.56 -0.20
CA SER A 270 24.80 26.47 -0.09
C SER A 270 24.22 26.36 1.32
N THR A 271 25.01 26.66 2.35
CA THR A 271 24.54 26.68 3.75
C THR A 271 23.50 27.76 3.97
N ALA A 272 23.65 28.96 3.39
CA ALA A 272 22.66 30.02 3.51
C ALA A 272 21.31 29.62 2.89
N LEU A 273 21.33 29.03 1.69
CA LEU A 273 20.13 28.51 1.05
C LEU A 273 19.52 27.33 1.83
N ARG A 274 20.36 26.46 2.41
CA ARG A 274 19.93 25.36 3.26
C ARG A 274 19.20 25.85 4.51
N VAL A 275 19.76 26.83 5.21
CA VAL A 275 19.13 27.43 6.40
C VAL A 275 17.77 28.04 6.04
N LEU A 276 17.66 28.65 4.86
CA LEU A 276 16.41 29.25 4.39
C LEU A 276 15.33 28.20 4.07
N ALA A 277 15.70 27.11 3.41
CA ALA A 277 14.75 26.17 2.82
C ALA A 277 14.58 24.85 3.61
N GLN A 278 15.32 24.65 4.71
CA GLN A 278 15.15 23.47 5.57
C GLN A 278 13.70 23.34 6.10
N PRO A 279 13.16 22.11 6.21
CA PRO A 279 13.80 20.82 5.92
C PRO A 279 13.78 20.41 4.43
N TRP A 280 13.25 21.25 3.53
CA TRP A 280 13.02 20.92 2.11
C TRP A 280 14.18 21.22 1.16
N PHE A 281 15.32 21.65 1.68
CA PHE A 281 16.49 21.94 0.88
C PHE A 281 17.10 20.67 0.27
N THR A 282 17.42 20.72 -1.02
CA THR A 282 18.18 19.67 -1.72
C THR A 282 19.34 20.28 -2.51
N ASP A 283 20.52 19.67 -2.41
CA ASP A 283 21.69 19.96 -3.26
C ASP A 283 21.73 19.03 -4.50
N GLU A 284 20.80 18.07 -4.58
CA GLU A 284 20.68 17.16 -5.71
C GLU A 284 19.84 17.83 -6.80
N ILE A 285 20.43 17.97 -7.98
CA ILE A 285 19.69 18.33 -9.18
C ILE A 285 18.95 17.05 -9.59
N ALA A 286 17.63 17.04 -9.46
CA ALA A 286 16.84 15.98 -10.08
C ALA A 286 17.16 15.96 -11.58
N ASP A 287 17.42 14.77 -12.16
CA ASP A 287 17.55 14.64 -13.60
C ASP A 287 16.33 15.31 -14.25
N LEU A 288 16.57 16.41 -14.94
CA LEU A 288 15.56 17.12 -15.71
C LEU A 288 15.17 16.19 -16.87
N GLY A 289 14.12 15.40 -16.65
CA GLY A 289 13.47 14.60 -17.68
C GLY A 289 12.88 15.45 -18.79
#